data_AF-A0A829ZSI7-F1
#
_entry.id   AF-A0A829ZSI7-F1
#
_cell.length_a   1.000
_cell.length_b   1.000
_cell.length_c   1.000
_cell.angle_alpha   90.00
_cell.angle_beta   90.00
_cell.angle_gamma   90.00
#
_symmetry.space_group_name_H-M   'P 1'
#
loop_
_entity.id
_entity.type
_entity.pdbx_description
1 polymer ?
#
loop_
_entity_poly.entity_id
_entity_poly.type
_entity_poly.pdbx_seq_one_letter_code
_entity_poly.pdbx_strand_id
1 'polypeptide(L)'
;MKSALSLLLFLGAAASLGTLIPQGQPPLFYRAHYGEAGGSFILLLSLDHVYRSWWFLTLVSLLGLSLLLCSLRRWKKLTGWKGRGSVLLHLSLLLILAGAVLSAYLGRTAYVELGVGDKVDLAPYGFPGFTLFVRDFRIEYYPTLEPRQYISLLRLETGWGSTKEEEVKVNHPLKFEGLKIYQKSYGWLVKGQVSADTGVSPFELAHGEELLLDEAQKLRLRFFFLPDSGGAPAMPPSSPLPPNPRLACLLLRDTAILAAENIGQGESRALGDYTVTFAGYRHYTGLEIKKDPGVGVTYGGFALLLLGLVMRYLVPDKRKLAGGES
;
A
#
# COMPACT_ATOMS: atom_id res chain seq x y z
N MET A 1 9.45 18.12 32.84
CA MET A 1 8.14 18.58 32.33
C MET A 1 8.31 19.62 31.23
N LYS A 2 9.00 20.76 31.48
CA LYS A 2 9.23 21.78 30.43
C LYS A 2 9.89 21.23 29.15
N SER A 3 10.96 20.43 29.29
CA SER A 3 11.65 19.81 28.15
C SER A 3 10.77 18.86 27.32
N ALA A 4 9.99 18.00 27.97
CA ALA A 4 9.07 17.08 27.28
C ALA A 4 7.96 17.82 26.52
N LEU A 5 7.43 18.90 27.10
CA LEU A 5 6.42 19.74 26.43
C LEU A 5 7.01 20.43 25.19
N SER A 6 8.22 20.98 25.29
CA SER A 6 8.90 21.57 24.13
C SER A 6 9.13 20.54 23.02
N LEU A 7 9.61 19.34 23.35
CA LEU A 7 9.80 18.26 22.36
C LEU A 7 8.48 17.86 21.68
N LEU A 8 7.38 17.78 22.45
CA LEU A 8 6.07 17.47 21.91
C LEU A 8 5.58 18.56 20.92
N LEU A 9 5.82 19.83 21.23
CA LEU A 9 5.47 20.94 20.33
C LEU A 9 6.29 20.90 19.03
N PHE A 10 7.61 20.63 19.11
CA PHE A 10 8.44 20.46 17.93
C PHE A 10 7.99 19.28 17.07
N LEU A 11 7.66 18.14 17.70
CA LEU A 11 7.11 16.97 17.00
C LEU A 11 5.77 17.29 16.32
N GLY A 12 4.89 18.04 17.01
CA GLY A 12 3.61 18.48 16.45
C GLY A 12 3.79 19.38 15.23
N ALA A 13 4.71 20.34 15.29
CA ALA A 13 5.04 21.21 14.16
C ALA A 13 5.61 20.41 12.97
N ALA A 14 6.54 19.49 13.25
CA ALA A 14 7.12 18.62 12.23
C ALA A 14 6.09 17.70 11.56
N ALA A 15 5.21 17.06 12.35
CA ALA A 15 4.15 16.20 11.83
C ALA A 15 3.14 17.00 10.99
N SER A 16 2.83 18.24 11.41
CA SER A 16 1.97 19.15 10.65
C SER A 16 2.57 19.46 9.28
N LEU A 17 3.87 19.79 9.22
CA LEU A 17 4.59 20.02 7.96
C LEU A 17 4.57 18.77 7.06
N GLY A 18 4.83 17.58 7.62
CA GLY A 18 4.78 16.31 6.89
C GLY A 18 3.39 15.92 6.40
N THR A 19 2.33 16.56 6.90
CA THR A 19 0.95 16.37 6.42
C THR A 19 0.62 17.31 5.26
N LEU A 20 1.24 18.49 5.21
CA LEU A 20 1.01 19.49 4.15
C LEU A 20 1.75 19.16 2.86
N ILE A 21 2.87 18.43 2.95
CA ILE A 21 3.70 18.05 1.80
C ILE A 21 3.34 16.59 1.43
N PRO A 22 2.96 16.30 0.17
CA PRO A 22 2.76 14.92 -0.29
C PRO A 22 3.99 14.07 0.05
N GLN A 23 3.79 12.89 0.66
CA GLN A 23 4.88 12.03 1.10
C GLN A 23 5.17 10.93 0.08
N GLY A 24 6.44 10.55 -0.09
CA GLY A 24 6.86 9.38 -0.87
C GLY A 24 6.69 9.48 -2.39
N GLN A 25 6.47 10.68 -2.93
CA GLN A 25 6.40 10.91 -4.38
C GLN A 25 7.79 10.84 -5.04
N PRO A 26 7.87 10.61 -6.36
CA PRO A 26 9.13 10.64 -7.09
C PRO A 26 9.83 12.02 -7.00
N PRO A 27 11.17 12.10 -7.01
CA PRO A 27 11.89 13.38 -6.96
C PRO A 27 11.45 14.42 -7.99
N LEU A 28 11.10 13.97 -9.20
CA LEU A 28 10.60 14.84 -10.28
C LEU A 28 9.27 15.51 -9.94
N PHE A 29 8.39 14.84 -9.19
CA PHE A 29 7.12 15.42 -8.76
C PHE A 29 7.35 16.70 -7.94
N TYR A 30 8.30 16.67 -7.00
CA TYR A 30 8.56 17.82 -6.14
C TYR A 30 9.18 18.99 -6.91
N ARG A 31 10.11 18.72 -7.82
CA ARG A 31 10.72 19.76 -8.66
C ARG A 31 9.72 20.40 -9.63
N ALA A 32 8.81 19.59 -10.19
CA ALA A 32 7.76 20.09 -11.07
C ALA A 32 6.71 20.92 -10.32
N HIS A 33 6.33 20.52 -9.11
CA HIS A 33 5.24 21.16 -8.37
C HIS A 33 5.69 22.36 -7.52
N TYR A 34 6.91 22.32 -6.96
CA TYR A 34 7.44 23.35 -6.06
C TYR A 34 8.61 24.15 -6.69
N GLY A 35 8.90 23.92 -7.97
CA GLY A 35 10.06 24.47 -8.67
C GLY A 35 11.37 23.74 -8.32
N GLU A 36 12.41 23.93 -9.13
CA GLU A 36 13.71 23.25 -8.96
C GLU A 36 14.33 23.48 -7.57
N ALA A 37 14.37 24.75 -7.13
CA ALA A 37 14.93 25.11 -5.83
C ALA A 37 14.08 24.57 -4.66
N GLY A 38 12.75 24.75 -4.71
CA GLY A 38 11.84 24.32 -3.66
C GLY A 38 11.78 22.79 -3.54
N GLY A 39 11.65 22.08 -4.66
CA GLY A 39 11.66 20.63 -4.70
C GLY A 39 12.98 20.03 -4.20
N SER A 40 14.12 20.63 -4.58
CA SER A 40 15.43 20.21 -4.08
C SER A 40 15.58 20.45 -2.58
N PHE A 41 15.04 21.55 -2.04
CA PHE A 41 15.03 21.83 -0.60
C PHE A 41 14.19 20.81 0.19
N ILE A 42 13.02 20.45 -0.32
CA ILE A 42 12.15 19.41 0.27
C ILE A 42 12.90 18.08 0.37
N LEU A 43 13.52 17.66 -0.72
CA LEU A 43 14.26 16.40 -0.80
C LEU A 43 15.51 16.41 0.09
N LEU A 44 16.24 17.54 0.14
CA LEU A 44 17.45 17.68 0.95
C LEU A 44 17.16 17.51 2.45
N LEU A 45 16.03 18.03 2.92
CA LEU A 45 15.63 17.97 4.33
C LEU A 45 14.78 16.73 4.67
N SER A 46 14.60 15.79 3.73
CA SER A 46 13.73 14.62 3.89
C SER A 46 12.28 14.99 4.24
N LEU A 47 11.79 16.15 3.75
CA LEU A 47 10.42 16.60 3.99
C LEU A 47 9.39 15.80 3.18
N ASP A 48 9.84 15.03 2.20
CA ASP A 48 9.06 14.06 1.44
C ASP A 48 8.85 12.73 2.20
N HIS A 49 9.59 12.48 3.28
CA HIS A 49 9.45 11.28 4.12
C HIS A 49 9.70 11.58 5.60
N VAL A 50 9.01 12.61 6.13
CA VAL A 50 9.19 13.16 7.48
C VAL A 50 9.17 12.08 8.56
N TYR A 51 8.19 11.18 8.52
CA TYR A 51 7.99 10.17 9.58
C TYR A 51 9.10 9.11 9.67
N ARG A 52 9.95 9.02 8.64
CA ARG A 52 11.12 8.11 8.59
C ARG A 52 12.44 8.87 8.56
N SER A 53 12.41 10.20 8.58
CA SER A 53 13.62 11.02 8.56
C SER A 53 14.39 10.85 9.86
N TRP A 54 15.72 10.92 9.77
CA TRP A 54 16.60 10.76 10.93
C TRP A 54 16.31 11.82 12.01
N TRP A 55 15.99 13.05 11.61
CA TRP A 55 15.74 14.15 12.53
C TRP A 55 14.41 13.97 13.27
N PHE A 56 13.36 13.47 12.60
CA PHE A 56 12.07 13.20 13.24
C PHE A 56 12.19 12.04 14.22
N LEU A 57 12.87 10.95 13.82
CA LEU A 57 13.14 9.81 14.68
C LEU A 57 14.03 10.18 15.87
N THR A 58 14.95 11.13 15.71
CA THR A 58 15.74 11.70 16.81
C THR A 58 14.84 12.44 17.81
N LEU A 59 13.92 13.28 17.33
CA LEU A 59 12.96 13.98 18.20
C LEU A 59 12.06 13.00 18.96
N VAL A 60 11.55 11.97 18.28
CA VAL A 60 10.76 10.88 18.89
C VAL A 60 11.58 10.16 19.97
N SER A 61 12.84 9.84 19.67
CA SER A 61 13.74 9.16 20.60
C SER A 61 14.07 10.01 21.84
N LEU A 62 14.30 11.32 21.65
CA LEU A 62 14.52 12.26 22.75
C LEU A 62 13.28 12.42 23.63
N LEU A 63 12.09 12.46 23.03
CA LEU A 63 10.83 12.46 23.79
C LEU A 63 10.69 11.18 24.61
N GLY A 64 10.96 10.02 23.99
CA GLY A 64 10.98 8.72 24.67
C GLY A 64 11.95 8.71 25.86
N LEU A 65 13.19 9.16 25.67
CA LEU A 65 14.17 9.25 26.75
C LEU A 65 13.71 10.19 27.88
N SER A 66 13.12 11.34 27.53
CA SER A 66 12.58 12.28 28.51
C SER A 66 11.48 11.65 29.37
N LEU A 67 10.55 10.93 28.72
CA LEU A 67 9.45 10.22 29.39
C LEU A 67 9.97 9.10 30.29
N LEU A 68 10.97 8.34 29.82
CA LEU A 68 11.61 7.27 30.59
C LEU A 68 12.27 7.83 31.85
N LEU A 69 13.09 8.88 31.72
CA LEU A 69 13.76 9.52 32.87
C LEU A 69 12.75 10.10 33.87
N CYS A 70 11.68 10.72 33.39
CA CYS A 70 10.60 11.21 34.24
C CYS A 70 9.88 10.07 34.97
N SER A 71 9.64 8.94 34.30
CA SER A 71 9.01 7.75 34.87
C SER A 71 9.90 7.12 35.96
N LEU A 72 11.20 6.93 35.68
CA LEU A 72 12.17 6.36 36.63
C LEU A 72 12.30 7.20 37.90
N ARG A 73 12.34 8.53 37.78
CA ARG A 73 12.35 9.44 38.94
C ARG A 73 11.08 9.33 39.79
N ARG A 74 9.94 9.03 39.16
CA ARG A 74 8.63 8.91 39.83
C ARG A 74 8.40 7.53 40.43
N TRP A 75 9.09 6.51 39.95
CA TRP A 75 8.94 5.12 40.39
C TRP A 75 9.12 4.95 41.90
N LYS A 76 10.07 5.68 42.51
CA LYS A 76 10.31 5.64 43.96
C LYS A 76 9.18 6.23 44.82
N LYS A 77 8.20 6.92 44.22
CA LYS A 77 7.06 7.56 44.91
C LYS A 77 5.71 6.91 44.54
N LEU A 78 5.75 5.66 44.08
CA LEU A 78 4.57 4.88 43.68
C LEU A 78 3.75 4.44 44.89
N THR A 79 2.64 5.12 45.18
CA THR A 79 1.64 4.66 46.15
C THR A 79 0.24 4.64 45.52
N GLY A 80 -0.52 3.58 45.80
CA GLY A 80 -1.90 3.43 45.35
C GLY A 80 -2.12 3.23 43.84
N TRP A 81 -3.38 3.02 43.46
CA TRP A 81 -3.82 2.75 42.09
C TRP A 81 -3.57 3.93 41.14
N LYS A 82 -3.84 5.16 41.59
CA LYS A 82 -3.62 6.38 40.80
C LYS A 82 -2.14 6.66 40.49
N GLY A 83 -1.25 6.27 41.41
CA GLY A 83 0.20 6.34 41.20
C GLY A 83 0.65 5.36 40.11
N ARG A 84 0.22 4.10 40.24
CA ARG A 84 0.48 3.03 39.24
C ARG A 84 -0.10 3.38 37.87
N GLY A 85 -1.32 3.91 37.81
CA GLY A 85 -1.95 4.38 36.58
C GLY A 85 -1.13 5.47 35.88
N SER A 86 -0.56 6.43 36.61
CA SER A 86 0.30 7.46 36.00
C SER A 86 1.58 6.89 35.38
N VAL A 87 2.20 5.88 35.99
CA VAL A 87 3.38 5.23 35.43
C VAL A 87 3.01 4.36 34.23
N LEU A 88 1.85 3.71 34.29
CA LEU A 88 1.32 2.92 33.18
C LEU A 88 1.06 3.78 31.94
N LEU A 89 0.55 5.00 32.10
CA LEU A 89 0.38 5.98 31.02
C LEU A 89 1.70 6.40 30.36
N HIS A 90 2.79 6.52 31.14
CA HIS A 90 4.10 6.81 30.56
C HIS A 90 4.68 5.58 29.85
N LEU A 91 4.53 4.40 30.45
CA LEU A 91 5.00 3.15 29.85
C LEU A 91 4.26 2.85 28.54
N SER A 92 2.97 3.10 28.47
CA SER A 92 2.18 2.96 27.25
C SER A 92 2.66 3.91 26.16
N LEU A 93 2.95 5.17 26.50
CA LEU A 93 3.48 6.13 25.54
C LEU A 93 4.87 5.72 25.05
N LEU A 94 5.75 5.24 25.94
CA LEU A 94 7.04 4.69 25.57
C LEU A 94 6.89 3.50 24.60
N LEU A 95 5.93 2.62 24.85
CA LEU A 95 5.68 1.46 23.99
C LEU A 95 5.13 1.88 22.61
N ILE A 96 4.24 2.87 22.56
CA ILE A 96 3.75 3.45 21.30
C ILE A 96 4.90 4.07 20.50
N LEU A 97 5.77 4.87 21.14
CA LEU A 97 6.92 5.50 20.48
C LEU A 97 7.93 4.44 20.00
N ALA A 98 8.20 3.41 20.82
CA ALA A 98 9.05 2.30 20.43
C ALA A 98 8.48 1.53 19.22
N GLY A 99 7.17 1.27 19.23
CA GLY A 99 6.47 0.67 18.09
C GLY A 99 6.59 1.51 16.82
N ALA A 100 6.41 2.84 16.92
CA ALA A 100 6.58 3.75 15.79
C ALA A 100 8.01 3.74 15.23
N VAL A 101 9.02 3.75 16.09
CA VAL A 101 10.44 3.63 15.70
C VAL A 101 10.70 2.28 15.01
N LEU A 102 10.21 1.18 15.57
CA LEU A 102 10.33 -0.15 14.97
C LEU A 102 9.65 -0.22 13.60
N SER A 103 8.45 0.35 13.44
CA SER A 103 7.76 0.45 12.16
C SER A 103 8.54 1.29 11.14
N ALA A 104 9.19 2.37 11.58
CA ALA A 104 10.00 3.21 10.70
C ALA A 104 11.24 2.48 10.17
N TYR A 105 11.95 1.72 11.02
CA TYR A 105 13.20 1.04 10.64
C TYR A 105 12.99 -0.36 10.03
N LEU A 106 12.00 -1.11 10.50
CA LEU A 106 11.79 -2.51 10.13
C LEU A 106 10.54 -2.72 9.26
N GLY A 107 9.65 -1.73 9.20
CA GLY A 107 8.40 -1.82 8.44
C GLY A 107 8.64 -1.73 6.94
N ARG A 108 8.28 -2.79 6.22
CA ARG A 108 8.39 -2.90 4.75
C ARG A 108 7.01 -2.96 4.12
N THR A 109 6.87 -2.24 3.01
CA THR A 109 5.67 -2.25 2.17
C THR A 109 6.11 -2.33 0.71
N ALA A 110 5.46 -3.17 -0.08
CA ALA A 110 5.59 -3.17 -1.53
C ALA A 110 4.21 -3.34 -2.18
N TYR A 111 4.11 -2.93 -3.44
CA TYR A 111 2.93 -3.14 -4.27
C TYR A 111 3.36 -3.91 -5.51
N VAL A 112 2.59 -4.93 -5.87
CA VAL A 112 2.84 -5.76 -7.06
C VAL A 112 1.53 -5.99 -7.80
N GLU A 113 1.60 -6.02 -9.12
CA GLU A 113 0.49 -6.42 -9.98
C GLU A 113 0.86 -7.74 -10.66
N LEU A 114 0.00 -8.74 -10.48
CA LEU A 114 0.28 -10.10 -10.93
C LEU A 114 -0.95 -10.66 -11.66
N GLY A 115 -0.72 -11.19 -12.86
CA GLY A 115 -1.73 -11.88 -13.63
C GLY A 115 -2.11 -13.22 -13.00
N VAL A 116 -3.34 -13.68 -13.25
CA VAL A 116 -3.77 -15.03 -12.85
C VAL A 116 -2.87 -16.07 -13.51
N GLY A 117 -2.27 -16.93 -12.71
CA GLY A 117 -1.28 -17.93 -13.11
C GLY A 117 0.18 -17.50 -12.91
N ASP A 118 0.43 -16.24 -12.58
CA ASP A 118 1.79 -15.75 -12.36
C ASP A 118 2.36 -16.20 -11.02
N LYS A 119 3.69 -16.25 -10.98
CA LYS A 119 4.48 -16.40 -9.76
C LYS A 119 5.56 -15.34 -9.71
N VAL A 120 5.86 -14.84 -8.52
CA VAL A 120 6.91 -13.83 -8.32
C VAL A 120 7.71 -14.13 -7.06
N ASP A 121 9.03 -13.96 -7.14
CA ASP A 121 9.89 -13.90 -5.97
C ASP A 121 9.77 -12.52 -5.32
N LEU A 122 9.48 -12.48 -4.02
CA LEU A 122 9.30 -11.24 -3.26
C LEU A 122 10.63 -10.69 -2.70
N ALA A 123 11.76 -11.36 -2.91
CA ALA A 123 13.06 -10.88 -2.47
C ALA A 123 13.43 -9.47 -3.01
N PRO A 124 13.25 -9.16 -4.31
CA PRO A 124 13.50 -7.81 -4.84
C PRO A 124 12.63 -6.73 -4.20
N TYR A 125 11.48 -7.11 -3.67
CA TYR A 125 10.52 -6.23 -3.01
C TYR A 125 10.76 -6.10 -1.49
N GLY A 126 11.86 -6.65 -0.97
CA GLY A 126 12.24 -6.55 0.45
C GLY A 126 11.69 -7.67 1.33
N PHE A 127 11.13 -8.73 0.75
CA PHE A 127 10.60 -9.90 1.45
C PHE A 127 11.31 -11.18 1.00
N PRO A 128 12.62 -11.32 1.31
CA PRO A 128 13.40 -12.46 0.87
C PRO A 128 12.86 -13.78 1.42
N GLY A 129 12.92 -14.82 0.59
CA GLY A 129 12.47 -16.17 0.94
C GLY A 129 10.96 -16.37 0.87
N PHE A 130 10.20 -15.47 0.24
CA PHE A 130 8.78 -15.64 -0.05
C PHE A 130 8.53 -15.63 -1.56
N THR A 131 7.80 -16.63 -2.03
CA THR A 131 7.32 -16.71 -3.43
C THR A 131 5.80 -16.67 -3.44
N LEU A 132 5.24 -15.73 -4.20
CA LEU A 132 3.80 -15.52 -4.30
C LEU A 132 3.28 -16.04 -5.63
N PHE A 133 2.18 -16.77 -5.58
CA PHE A 133 1.46 -17.30 -6.74
C PHE A 133 0.03 -16.78 -6.74
N VAL A 134 -0.44 -16.32 -7.90
CA VAL A 134 -1.85 -15.98 -8.11
C VAL A 134 -2.52 -17.17 -8.78
N ARG A 135 -3.35 -17.91 -8.04
CA ARG A 135 -4.02 -19.10 -8.58
C ARG A 135 -5.29 -18.74 -9.35
N ASP A 136 -6.05 -17.80 -8.82
CA ASP A 136 -7.32 -17.39 -9.40
C ASP A 136 -7.67 -15.95 -8.94
N PHE A 137 -8.52 -15.29 -9.72
CA PHE A 137 -9.13 -14.01 -9.37
C PHE A 137 -10.58 -13.99 -9.86
N ARG A 138 -11.50 -13.63 -8.97
CA ARG A 138 -12.91 -13.52 -9.29
C ARG A 138 -13.58 -12.35 -8.59
N ILE A 139 -14.66 -11.87 -9.20
CA ILE A 139 -15.49 -10.79 -8.68
C ILE A 139 -16.86 -11.39 -8.36
N GLU A 140 -17.31 -11.23 -7.12
CA GLU A 140 -18.69 -11.50 -6.75
C GLU A 140 -19.51 -10.24 -6.98
N TYR A 141 -20.70 -10.38 -7.57
CA TYR A 141 -21.61 -9.27 -7.86
C TYR A 141 -22.89 -9.38 -7.03
N TYR A 142 -23.51 -8.24 -6.77
CA TYR A 142 -24.90 -8.20 -6.32
C TYR A 142 -25.85 -8.55 -7.48
N PRO A 143 -27.12 -8.89 -7.19
CA PRO A 143 -28.14 -9.03 -8.24
C PRO A 143 -28.31 -7.77 -9.10
N THR A 144 -27.98 -6.59 -8.55
CA THR A 144 -27.97 -5.29 -9.23
C THR A 144 -26.75 -5.07 -10.14
N LEU A 145 -25.86 -6.07 -10.26
CA LEU A 145 -24.66 -6.08 -11.11
C LEU A 145 -23.52 -5.17 -10.63
N GLU A 146 -23.64 -4.62 -9.43
CA GLU A 146 -22.54 -3.91 -8.78
C GLU A 146 -21.54 -4.91 -8.17
N PRO A 147 -20.22 -4.65 -8.27
CA PRO A 147 -19.23 -5.47 -7.60
C PRO A 147 -19.45 -5.50 -6.08
N ARG A 148 -19.62 -6.70 -5.52
CA ARG A 148 -19.76 -6.96 -4.09
C ARG A 148 -18.42 -7.22 -3.42
N GLN A 149 -17.59 -8.05 -4.04
CA GLN A 149 -16.34 -8.50 -3.45
C GLN A 149 -15.33 -8.89 -4.52
N TYR A 150 -14.05 -8.56 -4.28
CA TYR A 150 -12.93 -8.95 -5.11
C TYR A 150 -12.13 -10.01 -4.38
N ILE A 151 -11.92 -11.17 -5.01
CA ILE A 151 -11.34 -12.34 -4.36
C ILE A 151 -10.15 -12.82 -5.17
N SER A 152 -8.97 -12.81 -4.56
CA SER A 152 -7.76 -13.44 -5.11
C SER A 152 -7.46 -14.72 -4.36
N LEU A 153 -7.34 -15.84 -5.07
CA LEU A 153 -6.80 -17.07 -4.49
C LEU A 153 -5.28 -17.02 -4.59
N LEU A 154 -4.62 -16.85 -3.45
CA LEU A 154 -3.17 -16.70 -3.38
C LEU A 154 -2.54 -17.92 -2.71
N ARG A 155 -1.42 -18.38 -3.26
CA ARG A 155 -0.52 -19.31 -2.57
C ARG A 155 0.79 -18.60 -2.29
N LEU A 156 1.21 -18.65 -1.03
CA LEU A 156 2.48 -18.12 -0.57
C LEU A 156 3.35 -19.28 -0.11
N GLU A 157 4.52 -19.40 -0.70
CA GLU A 157 5.52 -20.42 -0.37
C GLU A 157 6.76 -19.76 0.23
N THR A 158 7.41 -20.43 1.17
CA THR A 158 8.64 -19.95 1.78
C THR A 158 9.83 -20.81 1.38
N GLY A 159 11.02 -20.19 1.37
CA GLY A 159 12.29 -20.89 1.10
C GLY A 159 12.65 -21.97 2.13
N TRP A 160 11.94 -22.03 3.26
CA TRP A 160 12.08 -23.04 4.33
C TRP A 160 10.95 -24.08 4.31
N GLY A 161 10.21 -24.20 3.21
CA GLY A 161 9.28 -25.31 2.95
C GLY A 161 7.88 -25.15 3.54
N SER A 162 7.54 -23.96 4.05
CA SER A 162 6.17 -23.67 4.52
C SER A 162 5.33 -23.10 3.38
N THR A 163 4.06 -23.50 3.31
CA THR A 163 3.13 -23.02 2.28
C THR A 163 1.79 -22.66 2.90
N LYS A 164 1.16 -21.62 2.37
CA LYS A 164 -0.19 -21.22 2.74
C LYS A 164 -0.96 -20.77 1.51
N GLU A 165 -2.12 -21.39 1.29
CA GLU A 165 -3.07 -21.00 0.27
C GLU A 165 -4.32 -20.44 0.94
N GLU A 166 -4.75 -19.24 0.56
CA GLU A 166 -5.88 -18.56 1.17
C GLU A 166 -6.56 -17.60 0.17
N GLU A 167 -7.87 -17.44 0.30
CA GLU A 167 -8.61 -16.39 -0.41
C GLU A 167 -8.40 -15.04 0.27
N VAL A 168 -7.83 -14.09 -0.47
CA VAL A 168 -7.69 -12.69 -0.05
C VAL A 168 -8.85 -11.88 -0.58
N LYS A 169 -9.47 -11.10 0.31
CA LYS A 169 -10.62 -10.24 -0.01
C LYS A 169 -10.34 -8.82 0.46
N VAL A 170 -11.11 -7.85 -0.02
CA VAL A 170 -11.03 -6.49 0.52
C VAL A 170 -11.29 -6.54 2.04
N ASN A 171 -10.43 -5.90 2.82
CA ASN A 171 -10.40 -5.92 4.29
C ASN A 171 -10.09 -7.28 4.97
N HIS A 172 -9.89 -8.36 4.20
CA HIS A 172 -9.50 -9.67 4.71
C HIS A 172 -8.17 -10.12 4.08
N PRO A 173 -7.03 -9.65 4.62
CA PRO A 173 -5.71 -9.97 4.08
C PRO A 173 -5.26 -11.38 4.45
N LEU A 174 -4.49 -12.01 3.55
CA LEU A 174 -3.69 -13.20 3.91
C LEU A 174 -2.65 -12.78 4.92
N LYS A 175 -2.57 -13.53 6.03
CA LYS A 175 -1.54 -13.35 7.07
C LYS A 175 -0.72 -14.62 7.19
N PHE A 176 0.58 -14.52 7.01
CA PHE A 176 1.49 -15.67 7.10
C PHE A 176 2.89 -15.23 7.49
N GLU A 177 3.45 -15.82 8.55
CA GLU A 177 4.83 -15.57 9.01
C GLU A 177 5.23 -14.08 9.13
N GLY A 178 4.30 -13.28 9.67
CA GLY A 178 4.44 -11.84 9.85
C GLY A 178 4.22 -11.00 8.58
N LEU A 179 4.06 -11.63 7.41
CA LEU A 179 3.63 -11.00 6.17
C LEU A 179 2.11 -10.83 6.17
N LYS A 180 1.64 -9.71 5.61
CA LYS A 180 0.23 -9.44 5.33
C LYS A 180 0.10 -9.03 3.86
N ILE A 181 -0.79 -9.67 3.12
CA ILE A 181 -1.05 -9.35 1.70
C ILE A 181 -2.49 -8.88 1.58
N TYR A 182 -2.67 -7.66 1.08
CA TYR A 182 -3.96 -7.00 0.92
C TYR A 182 -4.33 -6.88 -0.56
N GLN A 183 -5.59 -7.18 -0.88
CA GLN A 183 -6.20 -6.78 -2.14
C GLN A 183 -6.29 -5.25 -2.22
N LYS A 184 -5.72 -4.63 -3.26
CA LYS A 184 -5.76 -3.18 -3.46
C LYS A 184 -6.40 -2.74 -4.76
N SER A 185 -6.08 -3.41 -5.86
CA SER A 185 -6.60 -3.08 -7.19
C SER A 185 -6.77 -4.36 -8.00
N TYR A 186 -7.34 -4.23 -9.19
CA TYR A 186 -7.50 -5.32 -10.14
C TYR A 186 -7.66 -4.72 -11.53
N GLY A 187 -7.51 -5.56 -12.54
CA GLY A 187 -7.80 -5.15 -13.90
C GLY A 187 -7.61 -6.28 -14.88
N TRP A 188 -7.30 -5.89 -16.12
CA TRP A 188 -7.11 -6.79 -17.24
C TRP A 188 -5.70 -6.66 -17.78
N LEU A 189 -5.04 -7.80 -17.97
CA LEU A 189 -3.86 -7.94 -18.80
C LEU A 189 -4.28 -8.43 -20.16
N VAL A 190 -3.91 -7.67 -21.18
CA VAL A 190 -4.17 -7.98 -22.59
C VAL A 190 -2.92 -8.63 -23.15
N LYS A 191 -3.09 -9.83 -23.73
CA LYS A 191 -2.06 -10.58 -24.42
C LYS A 191 -2.23 -10.45 -25.92
N GLY A 192 -1.13 -10.25 -26.60
CA GLY A 192 -1.10 -10.20 -28.05
C GLY A 192 0.30 -10.18 -28.60
N GLN A 193 0.40 -9.83 -29.87
CA GLN A 193 1.66 -9.64 -30.55
C GLN A 193 1.54 -8.52 -31.57
N VAL A 194 2.64 -7.81 -31.76
CA VAL A 194 2.79 -6.83 -32.82
C VAL A 194 3.80 -7.39 -33.81
N SER A 195 3.40 -7.50 -35.07
CA SER A 195 4.26 -7.88 -36.17
C SER A 195 4.62 -6.64 -36.98
N ALA A 196 5.91 -6.47 -37.24
CA ALA A 196 6.47 -5.46 -38.13
C ALA A 196 7.46 -6.15 -39.10
N ASP A 197 7.94 -5.42 -40.10
CA ASP A 197 9.01 -5.91 -40.99
C ASP A 197 10.29 -6.31 -40.23
N THR A 198 10.51 -5.71 -39.06
CA THR A 198 11.66 -5.98 -38.18
C THR A 198 11.50 -7.23 -37.30
N GLY A 199 10.29 -7.80 -37.22
CA GLY A 199 10.01 -9.01 -36.43
C GLY A 199 8.68 -8.99 -35.70
N VAL A 200 8.45 -10.02 -34.89
CA VAL A 200 7.25 -10.18 -34.06
C VAL A 200 7.61 -9.97 -32.60
N SER A 201 6.91 -9.05 -31.94
CA SER A 201 7.08 -8.75 -30.51
C SER A 201 5.81 -9.12 -29.75
N PRO A 202 5.85 -10.13 -28.85
CA PRO A 202 4.73 -10.41 -27.98
C PRO A 202 4.59 -9.29 -26.94
N PHE A 203 3.35 -9.04 -26.51
CA PHE A 203 3.07 -8.14 -25.42
C PHE A 203 2.06 -8.75 -24.44
N GLU A 204 2.24 -8.40 -23.17
CA GLU A 204 1.24 -8.57 -22.14
C GLU A 204 1.23 -7.29 -21.30
N LEU A 205 0.16 -6.51 -21.43
CA LEU A 205 0.11 -5.14 -20.91
C LEU A 205 -1.19 -4.87 -20.17
N ALA A 206 -1.12 -4.02 -19.15
CA ALA A 206 -2.29 -3.51 -18.47
C ALA A 206 -3.04 -2.48 -19.33
N HIS A 207 -4.31 -2.24 -19.01
CA HIS A 207 -5.12 -1.24 -19.70
C HIS A 207 -4.44 0.15 -19.66
N GLY A 208 -4.28 0.77 -20.82
CA GLY A 208 -3.74 2.12 -20.96
C GLY A 208 -2.22 2.19 -21.02
N GLU A 209 -1.50 1.08 -20.84
CA GLU A 209 -0.05 1.03 -21.05
C GLU A 209 0.32 1.20 -22.53
N GLU A 210 1.53 1.72 -22.75
CA GLU A 210 2.08 2.00 -24.07
C GLU A 210 3.21 1.03 -24.39
N LEU A 211 3.19 0.48 -25.60
CA LEU A 211 4.31 -0.27 -26.17
C LEU A 211 5.11 0.66 -27.09
N LEU A 212 6.37 0.86 -26.76
CA LEU A 212 7.31 1.60 -27.59
C LEU A 212 7.74 0.75 -28.77
N LEU A 213 7.50 1.24 -29.99
CA LEU A 213 7.84 0.54 -31.23
C LEU A 213 9.17 1.01 -31.82
N ASP A 214 9.39 2.33 -31.81
CA ASP A 214 10.60 2.96 -32.35
C ASP A 214 10.94 4.20 -31.52
N GLU A 215 12.13 4.21 -30.92
CA GLU A 215 12.63 5.35 -30.14
C GLU A 215 12.97 6.56 -31.02
N ALA A 216 13.58 6.35 -32.18
CA ALA A 216 14.04 7.42 -33.07
C ALA A 216 12.85 8.17 -33.68
N GLN A 217 11.79 7.45 -34.03
CA GLN A 217 10.55 8.04 -34.54
C GLN A 217 9.53 8.35 -33.45
N LYS A 218 9.81 7.99 -32.20
CA LYS A 218 8.91 8.09 -31.03
C LYS A 218 7.52 7.49 -31.30
N LEU A 219 7.49 6.34 -31.98
CA LEU A 219 6.26 5.63 -32.29
C LEU A 219 5.85 4.74 -31.12
N ARG A 220 4.58 4.81 -30.75
CA ARG A 220 4.02 4.04 -29.64
C ARG A 220 2.66 3.47 -30.00
N LEU A 221 2.37 2.28 -29.49
CA LEU A 221 1.02 1.75 -29.45
C LEU A 221 0.44 1.95 -28.07
N ARG A 222 -0.77 2.46 -27.99
CA ARG A 222 -1.53 2.53 -26.76
C ARG A 222 -2.76 1.64 -26.86
N PHE A 223 -2.98 0.84 -25.82
CA PHE A 223 -4.03 -0.16 -25.79
C PHE A 223 -5.12 0.22 -24.79
N PHE A 224 -6.37 0.16 -25.24
CA PHE A 224 -7.55 0.29 -24.38
C PHE A 224 -8.38 -0.98 -24.51
N PHE A 225 -8.38 -1.77 -23.43
CA PHE A 225 -9.26 -2.94 -23.36
C PHE A 225 -10.71 -2.49 -23.14
N LEU A 226 -11.58 -2.93 -24.05
CA LEU A 226 -13.02 -2.70 -24.04
C LEU A 226 -13.70 -4.04 -23.73
N PRO A 227 -14.00 -4.34 -22.45
CA PRO A 227 -14.61 -5.61 -22.09
C PRO A 227 -15.99 -5.78 -22.74
N ASP A 228 -16.78 -4.72 -22.83
CA ASP A 228 -18.10 -4.77 -23.46
C ASP A 228 -18.27 -3.66 -24.50
N SER A 229 -18.02 -4.01 -25.76
CA SER A 229 -18.13 -3.08 -26.89
C SER A 229 -19.48 -3.18 -27.64
N GLY A 230 -20.36 -4.11 -27.25
CA GLY A 230 -21.68 -4.29 -27.86
C GLY A 230 -22.76 -3.74 -26.94
N GLY A 231 -23.38 -2.60 -27.28
CA GLY A 231 -24.36 -1.89 -26.45
C GLY A 231 -25.70 -2.59 -26.17
N ALA A 232 -25.72 -3.88 -25.86
CA ALA A 232 -26.90 -4.55 -25.32
C ALA A 232 -26.97 -4.32 -23.79
N PRO A 233 -28.16 -4.09 -23.20
CA PRO A 233 -28.29 -3.93 -21.77
C PRO A 233 -27.89 -5.23 -21.08
N ALA A 234 -26.96 -5.07 -20.13
CA ALA A 234 -26.43 -6.06 -19.20
C ALA A 234 -27.40 -7.22 -18.90
N MET A 235 -27.22 -8.34 -19.59
CA MET A 235 -27.58 -9.63 -18.98
C MET A 235 -26.70 -9.79 -17.74
N PRO A 236 -27.20 -10.41 -16.66
CA PRO A 236 -26.34 -10.79 -15.55
C PRO A 236 -25.14 -11.56 -16.12
N PRO A 237 -23.89 -11.19 -15.79
CA PRO A 237 -22.75 -11.97 -16.23
C PRO A 237 -22.87 -13.34 -15.55
N SER A 238 -23.43 -14.30 -16.27
CA SER A 238 -23.33 -15.72 -15.96
C SER A 238 -21.92 -16.23 -16.22
N SER A 239 -21.07 -15.40 -16.84
CA SER A 239 -19.66 -15.64 -17.10
C SER A 239 -18.80 -14.48 -16.58
N PRO A 240 -17.65 -14.74 -15.93
CA PRO A 240 -16.66 -13.71 -15.57
C PRO A 240 -15.92 -13.15 -16.80
N LEU A 241 -16.19 -13.68 -18.00
CA LEU A 241 -15.59 -13.22 -19.25
C LEU A 241 -16.50 -12.19 -19.93
N PRO A 242 -15.96 -11.04 -20.34
CA PRO A 242 -16.67 -10.04 -21.11
C PRO A 242 -17.32 -10.64 -22.38
N PRO A 243 -18.56 -10.25 -22.72
CA PRO A 243 -19.32 -10.86 -23.81
C PRO A 243 -18.78 -10.51 -25.20
N ASN A 244 -18.17 -9.33 -25.38
CA ASN A 244 -17.60 -8.88 -26.65
C ASN A 244 -16.31 -8.08 -26.41
N PRO A 245 -15.23 -8.78 -26.00
CA PRO A 245 -13.96 -8.17 -25.66
C PRO A 245 -13.29 -7.63 -26.92
N ARG A 246 -13.01 -6.33 -26.92
CA ARG A 246 -12.26 -5.67 -27.98
C ARG A 246 -11.03 -4.96 -27.42
N LEU A 247 -10.03 -4.83 -28.27
CA LEU A 247 -8.84 -4.05 -28.01
C LEU A 247 -8.83 -2.85 -28.95
N ALA A 248 -9.05 -1.67 -28.40
CA ALA A 248 -8.83 -0.43 -29.13
C ALA A 248 -7.33 -0.11 -29.10
N CYS A 249 -6.71 -0.08 -30.28
CA CYS A 249 -5.29 0.19 -30.46
C CYS A 249 -5.12 1.55 -31.13
N LEU A 250 -4.32 2.42 -30.53
CA LEU A 250 -3.94 3.70 -31.10
C LEU A 250 -2.46 3.69 -31.47
N LEU A 251 -2.13 3.99 -32.72
CA LEU A 251 -0.77 4.29 -33.15
C LEU A 251 -0.52 5.78 -32.95
N LEU A 252 0.49 6.09 -32.15
CA LEU A 252 0.83 7.44 -31.75
C LEU A 252 2.24 7.80 -32.22
N ARG A 253 2.42 9.06 -32.63
CA ARG A 253 3.73 9.71 -32.74
C ARG A 253 3.71 10.97 -31.90
N ASP A 254 4.56 11.01 -30.89
CA ASP A 254 4.49 12.00 -29.79
C ASP A 254 3.08 12.01 -29.14
N THR A 255 2.20 12.92 -29.56
CA THR A 255 0.81 13.05 -29.06
C THR A 255 -0.23 12.92 -30.17
N ALA A 256 0.18 12.84 -31.44
CA ALA A 256 -0.71 12.73 -32.57
C ALA A 256 -1.09 11.27 -32.82
N ILE A 257 -2.39 11.02 -32.98
CA ILE A 257 -2.93 9.71 -33.38
C ILE A 257 -2.75 9.57 -34.89
N LEU A 258 -1.95 8.60 -35.31
CA LEU A 258 -1.70 8.28 -36.71
C LEU A 258 -2.72 7.29 -37.26
N ALA A 259 -3.14 6.31 -36.44
CA ALA A 259 -4.12 5.31 -36.79
C ALA A 259 -4.81 4.78 -35.53
N ALA A 260 -6.03 4.27 -35.69
CA ALA A 260 -6.80 3.69 -34.61
C ALA A 260 -7.62 2.51 -35.14
N GLU A 261 -7.53 1.36 -34.47
CA GLU A 261 -8.30 0.16 -34.84
C GLU A 261 -8.94 -0.48 -33.62
N ASN A 262 -10.05 -1.18 -33.85
CA ASN A 262 -10.70 -2.03 -32.86
C ASN A 262 -10.54 -3.49 -33.27
N ILE A 263 -9.85 -4.26 -32.43
CA ILE A 263 -9.46 -5.65 -32.72
C ILE A 263 -10.27 -6.58 -31.83
N GLY A 264 -11.01 -7.53 -32.42
CA GLY A 264 -11.68 -8.59 -31.67
C GLY A 264 -10.70 -9.64 -31.14
N GLN A 265 -11.10 -10.39 -30.12
CA GLN A 265 -10.28 -11.48 -29.61
C GLN A 265 -10.02 -12.53 -30.69
N GLY A 266 -8.76 -12.92 -30.86
CA GLY A 266 -8.28 -13.83 -31.91
C GLY A 266 -8.09 -13.17 -33.27
N GLU A 267 -8.42 -11.88 -33.41
CA GLU A 267 -8.25 -11.15 -34.68
C GLU A 267 -6.91 -10.44 -34.77
N SER A 268 -6.50 -10.19 -36.01
CA SER A 268 -5.40 -9.29 -36.36
C SER A 268 -5.92 -8.14 -37.22
N ARG A 269 -5.37 -6.94 -37.01
CA ARG A 269 -5.64 -5.76 -37.83
C ARG A 269 -4.34 -5.03 -38.13
N ALA A 270 -4.27 -4.47 -39.33
CA ALA A 270 -3.17 -3.61 -39.74
C ALA A 270 -3.38 -2.21 -39.14
N LEU A 271 -2.31 -1.60 -38.66
CA LEU A 271 -2.28 -0.29 -38.02
C LEU A 271 -1.01 0.44 -38.49
N GLY A 272 -1.09 1.05 -39.67
CA GLY A 272 0.10 1.51 -40.40
C GLY A 272 0.93 0.33 -40.90
N ASP A 273 2.24 0.37 -40.65
CA ASP A 273 3.19 -0.68 -41.05
C ASP A 273 3.23 -1.86 -40.05
N TYR A 274 2.37 -1.83 -39.04
CA TYR A 274 2.30 -2.83 -37.98
C TYR A 274 1.03 -3.66 -38.10
N THR A 275 1.13 -4.97 -37.86
CA THR A 275 -0.04 -5.83 -37.67
C THR A 275 -0.16 -6.18 -36.20
N VAL A 276 -1.25 -5.75 -35.57
CA VAL A 276 -1.52 -6.04 -34.16
C VAL A 276 -2.48 -7.21 -34.08
N THR A 277 -2.15 -8.20 -33.27
CA THR A 277 -3.00 -9.37 -33.00
C THR A 277 -3.41 -9.37 -31.54
N PHE A 278 -4.71 -9.44 -31.28
CA PHE A 278 -5.24 -9.57 -29.93
C PHE A 278 -5.48 -11.05 -29.61
N ALA A 279 -4.55 -11.68 -28.90
CA ALA A 279 -4.61 -13.12 -28.63
C ALA A 279 -5.64 -13.46 -27.53
N GLY A 280 -5.71 -12.63 -26.48
CA GLY A 280 -6.63 -12.86 -25.38
C GLY A 280 -6.30 -12.00 -24.17
N TYR A 281 -6.95 -12.28 -23.06
CA TYR A 281 -6.80 -11.48 -21.86
C TYR A 281 -6.94 -12.37 -20.62
N ARG A 282 -6.42 -11.87 -19.50
CA ARG A 282 -6.64 -12.47 -18.18
C ARG A 282 -6.73 -11.37 -17.14
N HIS A 283 -7.32 -11.70 -16.00
CA HIS A 283 -7.29 -10.80 -14.86
C HIS A 283 -5.88 -10.67 -14.29
N TYR A 284 -5.59 -9.48 -13.75
CA TYR A 284 -4.55 -9.31 -12.75
C TYR A 284 -5.13 -8.83 -11.44
N THR A 285 -4.37 -9.08 -10.39
CA THR A 285 -4.65 -8.60 -9.04
C THR A 285 -3.50 -7.71 -8.57
N GLY A 286 -3.84 -6.53 -8.05
CA GLY A 286 -2.89 -5.63 -7.43
C GLY A 286 -2.88 -5.84 -5.93
N LEU A 287 -1.71 -6.18 -5.41
CA LEU A 287 -1.50 -6.65 -4.05
C LEU A 287 -0.53 -5.74 -3.31
N GLU A 288 -0.95 -5.24 -2.14
CA GLU A 288 -0.06 -4.56 -1.20
C GLU A 288 0.45 -5.56 -0.16
N ILE A 289 1.76 -5.71 -0.13
CA ILE A 289 2.47 -6.64 0.76
C ILE A 289 3.11 -5.84 1.88
N LYS A 290 2.84 -6.22 3.13
CA LYS A 290 3.32 -5.53 4.33
C LYS A 290 3.93 -6.49 5.34
N LYS A 291 5.06 -6.11 5.92
CA LYS A 291 5.64 -6.73 7.12
C LYS A 291 6.10 -5.62 8.05
N ASP A 292 5.40 -5.47 9.15
CA ASP A 292 5.65 -4.40 10.11
C ASP A 292 5.56 -4.92 11.55
N PRO A 293 6.69 -5.15 12.22
CA PRO A 293 6.71 -5.64 13.59
C PRO A 293 6.31 -4.57 14.62
N GLY A 294 6.45 -3.28 14.28
CA GLY A 294 6.16 -2.18 15.20
C GLY A 294 4.66 -1.99 15.45
N VAL A 295 3.81 -2.35 14.48
CA VAL A 295 2.34 -2.25 14.61
C VAL A 295 1.82 -3.02 15.83
N GLY A 296 2.32 -4.24 16.08
CA GLY A 296 1.91 -5.03 17.25
C GLY A 296 2.30 -4.37 18.58
N VAL A 297 3.51 -3.81 18.63
CA VAL A 297 4.04 -3.08 19.80
C VAL A 297 3.19 -1.84 20.08
N THR A 298 2.84 -1.08 19.03
CA THR A 298 1.99 0.10 19.13
C THR A 298 0.59 -0.24 19.67
N TYR A 299 -0.05 -1.32 19.18
CA TYR A 299 -1.34 -1.75 19.71
C TYR A 299 -1.27 -2.20 21.17
N GLY A 300 -0.20 -2.91 21.57
CA GLY A 300 0.05 -3.22 22.97
C GLY A 300 0.16 -1.95 23.83
N GLY A 301 0.84 -0.93 23.30
CA GLY A 301 0.93 0.39 23.92
C GLY A 301 -0.44 1.05 24.10
N PHE A 302 -1.29 1.04 23.07
CA PHE A 302 -2.66 1.56 23.19
C PHE A 302 -3.51 0.81 24.23
N ALA A 303 -3.41 -0.52 24.30
CA ALA A 303 -4.11 -1.29 25.33
C ALA A 303 -3.67 -0.90 26.74
N LEU A 304 -2.36 -0.73 26.96
CA LEU A 304 -1.82 -0.26 28.24
C LEU A 304 -2.21 1.19 28.54
N LEU A 305 -2.33 2.05 27.51
CA LEU A 305 -2.77 3.43 27.67
C LEU A 305 -4.20 3.48 28.22
N LEU A 306 -5.11 2.70 27.62
CA LEU A 306 -6.50 2.59 28.07
C LEU A 306 -6.57 2.10 29.52
N LEU A 307 -5.84 1.04 29.85
CA LEU A 307 -5.76 0.54 31.23
C LEU A 307 -5.21 1.61 32.20
N GLY A 308 -4.17 2.34 31.78
CA GLY A 308 -3.57 3.44 32.55
C GLY A 308 -4.56 4.57 32.83
N LEU A 309 -5.38 4.94 31.85
CA LEU A 309 -6.43 5.95 32.00
C LEU A 309 -7.48 5.51 33.02
N VAL A 310 -7.96 4.27 32.92
CA VAL A 310 -8.91 3.67 33.88
C VAL A 310 -8.32 3.69 35.29
N MET A 311 -7.10 3.18 35.48
CA MET A 311 -6.44 3.15 36.79
C MET A 311 -6.19 4.54 37.38
N ARG A 312 -5.91 5.53 36.53
CA ARG A 312 -5.57 6.89 36.96
C ARG A 312 -6.81 7.70 37.37
N TYR A 313 -7.88 7.59 36.61
CA TYR A 313 -9.01 8.51 36.71
C TYR A 313 -10.31 7.86 37.18
N LEU A 314 -10.53 6.57 36.92
CA LEU A 314 -11.79 5.89 37.22
C LEU A 314 -11.74 5.05 38.50
N VAL A 315 -10.55 4.72 39.02
CA VAL A 315 -10.42 4.00 40.29
C VAL A 315 -10.67 4.94 41.49
N PRO A 316 -11.65 4.64 42.37
CA PRO A 316 -11.94 5.45 43.55
C PRO A 316 -10.77 5.48 44.54
N ASP A 317 -10.52 6.63 45.17
CA ASP A 317 -9.58 6.70 46.29
C ASP A 317 -10.26 6.14 47.55
N LYS A 318 -9.75 5.02 48.07
CA LYS A 318 -10.23 4.42 49.32
C LYS A 318 -10.22 5.40 50.51
N ARG A 319 -9.37 6.44 50.49
CA ARG A 319 -9.34 7.51 51.52
C ARG A 319 -10.59 8.39 51.55
N LYS A 320 -11.35 8.50 50.46
CA LYS A 320 -12.61 9.27 50.43
C LYS A 320 -13.81 8.46 50.90
N LEU A 321 -13.71 7.13 50.91
CA LEU A 321 -14.80 6.24 51.36
C LEU A 321 -14.82 6.05 52.88
N ALA A 322 -13.75 6.40 53.59
CA ALA A 322 -13.62 6.23 55.05
C ALA A 322 -13.83 7.52 55.87
N GLY A 323 -14.24 8.62 55.23
CA GLY A 323 -14.40 9.94 55.88
C GLY A 323 -15.76 10.60 55.62
N GLY A 324 -16.76 9.81 55.26
CA GLY A 324 -18.13 10.28 55.04
C GLY A 324 -19.09 9.51 55.94
N GLU A 325 -18.96 9.72 57.25
CA GLU A 325 -19.98 9.54 58.31
C GLU A 325 -19.30 9.86 59.65
N SER A 326 -19.26 11.15 60.00
CA SER A 326 -19.39 11.65 61.38
C SER A 326 -19.62 13.15 61.36
#